data_AF-A0A1A5P6V8-F1
#
_entry.id   AF-A0A1A5P6V8-F1
#
_cell.length_a   1.000
_cell.length_b   1.000
_cell.length_c   1.000
_cell.angle_alpha   90.00
_cell.angle_beta   90.00
_cell.angle_gamma   90.00
#
_symmetry.space_group_name_H-M   'P 1'
#
loop_
_entity.id
_entity.type
_entity.pdbx_description
1 polymer ?
#
loop_
_entity_poly.entity_id
_entity_poly.type
_entity_poly.pdbx_seq_one_letter_code
_entity_poly.pdbx_strand_id
1 'polypeptide(L)'
;MRISRTAVTVAALAAAPALLFSSPALAAGTAPAPAPASAVADDPNDLRVAVVQLMSRPEAGTEVREQGLKALNGTAEDMRAFVETGYRLAQAQDDRVAIARLMSRPEAGTEVIDRGRAVLADGTPEALRAFVETGYRLAQAQDDRVAIARLISDPASSAELRAAARKVLGVSDPEEMRWFLEVGRYQVTA
;
A
#
# COMPACT_ATOMS: atom_id res chain seq x y z
N MET A 1 -33.08 41.67 8.57
CA MET A 1 -34.04 41.31 9.63
C MET A 1 -33.25 40.78 10.82
N ARG A 2 -33.42 41.41 11.99
CA ARG A 2 -32.77 41.08 13.27
C ARG A 2 -33.84 40.56 14.22
N ILE A 3 -33.65 39.41 14.86
CA ILE A 3 -34.29 38.98 16.13
C ILE A 3 -33.30 37.94 16.72
N SER A 4 -32.47 38.18 17.74
CA SER A 4 -32.66 38.57 19.16
C SER A 4 -33.10 37.43 20.10
N ARG A 5 -32.11 36.88 20.84
CA ARG A 5 -32.04 36.48 22.27
C ARG A 5 -33.26 35.81 22.95
N THR A 6 -33.03 34.73 23.71
CA THR A 6 -32.94 34.74 25.20
C THR A 6 -32.67 33.35 25.79
N ALA A 7 -31.79 33.32 26.80
CA ALA A 7 -31.53 32.22 27.72
C ALA A 7 -32.56 32.20 28.87
N VAL A 8 -32.82 31.03 29.44
CA VAL A 8 -33.35 30.89 30.81
C VAL A 8 -32.67 29.69 31.48
N THR A 9 -31.88 29.99 32.51
CA THR A 9 -31.44 29.08 33.56
C THR A 9 -32.46 29.15 34.70
N VAL A 10 -32.85 28.01 35.26
CA VAL A 10 -33.46 27.94 36.59
C VAL A 10 -32.72 26.89 37.40
N ALA A 11 -32.04 27.35 38.43
CA ALA A 11 -31.52 26.55 39.53
C ALA A 11 -32.64 26.33 40.55
N ALA A 12 -32.75 25.12 41.11
CA ALA A 12 -33.51 24.87 42.31
C ALA A 12 -32.66 23.99 43.25
N LEU A 13 -32.30 24.59 44.38
CA LEU A 13 -31.62 24.00 45.53
C LEU A 13 -32.69 23.46 46.49
N ALA A 14 -32.58 22.22 46.96
CA ALA A 14 -33.37 21.74 48.10
C ALA A 14 -32.63 20.66 48.89
N ALA A 15 -32.80 20.73 50.20
CA ALA A 15 -31.99 20.17 51.27
C ALA A 15 -32.11 18.64 51.50
N ALA A 16 -31.09 18.08 52.14
CA ALA A 16 -30.93 16.69 52.56
C ALA A 16 -31.86 16.28 53.73
N PRO A 17 -32.02 14.96 53.94
CA PRO A 17 -31.70 14.41 55.26
C PRO A 17 -30.82 13.14 55.18
N ALA A 18 -29.92 13.02 56.16
CA ALA A 18 -29.08 11.86 56.39
C ALA A 18 -29.91 10.66 56.86
N LEU A 19 -29.75 9.52 56.20
CA LEU A 19 -30.17 8.20 56.70
C LEU A 19 -28.98 7.25 56.65
N LEU A 20 -28.46 6.94 57.85
CA LEU A 20 -27.53 5.85 58.11
C LEU A 20 -28.24 4.53 57.87
N PHE A 21 -27.89 3.79 56.81
CA PHE A 21 -28.23 2.37 56.72
C PHE A 21 -27.08 1.55 56.14
N SER A 22 -26.66 0.61 56.99
CA SER A 22 -25.84 -0.58 56.79
C SER A 22 -25.67 -1.07 55.34
N SER A 23 -24.40 -1.24 54.94
CA SER A 23 -23.97 -1.89 53.72
C SER A 23 -24.39 -3.35 53.63
N PRO A 24 -24.86 -3.82 52.47
CA PRO A 24 -24.58 -5.16 51.99
C PRO A 24 -23.48 -5.08 50.93
N ALA A 25 -22.38 -5.79 51.16
CA ALA A 25 -21.41 -6.11 50.14
C ALA A 25 -22.10 -7.00 49.09
N LEU A 26 -22.24 -6.51 47.86
CA LEU A 26 -22.67 -7.30 46.71
C LEU A 26 -21.67 -7.10 45.58
N ALA A 27 -21.21 -8.24 45.07
CA ALA A 27 -20.08 -8.43 44.19
C ALA A 27 -20.09 -7.50 42.96
N ALA A 28 -18.94 -6.85 42.73
CA ALA A 28 -18.65 -6.20 41.47
C ALA A 28 -18.78 -7.22 40.32
N GLY A 29 -19.83 -7.07 39.52
CA GLY A 29 -19.87 -7.65 38.19
C GLY A 29 -18.70 -7.09 37.41
N THR A 30 -17.73 -7.94 37.12
CA THR A 30 -16.57 -7.65 36.28
C THR A 30 -17.09 -7.31 34.88
N ALA A 31 -17.25 -6.01 34.61
CA ALA A 31 -17.26 -5.52 33.25
C ALA A 31 -15.97 -6.02 32.57
N PRO A 32 -16.03 -6.59 31.36
CA PRO A 32 -14.82 -7.01 30.68
C PRO A 32 -13.93 -5.79 30.52
N ALA A 33 -12.73 -5.87 31.09
CA ALA A 33 -11.69 -4.88 30.88
C ALA A 33 -11.56 -4.62 29.37
N PRO A 34 -11.35 -3.37 28.92
CA PRO A 34 -10.92 -3.16 27.54
C PRO A 34 -9.70 -4.03 27.32
N ALA A 35 -9.80 -4.95 26.35
CA ALA A 35 -8.66 -5.74 25.92
C ALA A 35 -7.50 -4.78 25.65
N PRO A 36 -6.28 -5.03 26.15
CA PRO A 36 -5.16 -4.18 25.83
C PRO A 36 -5.02 -4.17 24.32
N ALA A 37 -5.30 -3.01 23.71
CA ALA A 37 -4.85 -2.73 22.36
C ALA A 37 -3.34 -3.00 22.36
N SER A 38 -2.90 -3.90 21.49
CA SER A 38 -1.54 -4.39 21.34
C SER A 38 -0.45 -3.44 21.84
N ALA A 39 0.04 -3.68 23.05
CA ALA A 39 1.21 -3.03 23.66
C ALA A 39 2.53 -3.55 23.03
N VAL A 40 2.57 -3.68 21.70
CA VAL A 40 3.59 -4.46 20.99
C VAL A 40 4.88 -3.66 20.75
N ALA A 41 4.96 -2.38 21.11
CA ALA A 41 6.24 -1.67 21.15
C ALA A 41 6.19 -0.40 22.02
N ASP A 42 6.08 -0.54 23.35
CA ASP A 42 6.32 0.60 24.25
C ASP A 42 7.77 0.63 24.75
N ASP A 43 8.49 -0.50 24.72
CA ASP A 43 9.90 -0.52 25.09
C ASP A 43 10.78 0.07 23.97
N PRO A 44 11.70 1.00 24.29
CA PRO A 44 12.59 1.59 23.28
C PRO A 44 13.47 0.58 22.55
N ASN A 45 13.80 -0.57 23.13
CA ASN A 45 14.59 -1.60 22.45
C ASN A 45 13.76 -2.35 21.41
N ASP A 46 12.50 -2.68 21.74
CA ASP A 46 11.56 -3.29 20.79
C ASP A 46 11.28 -2.37 19.60
N LEU A 47 11.12 -1.06 19.86
CA LEU A 47 10.99 -0.05 18.82
C LEU A 47 12.21 0.00 17.89
N ARG A 48 13.44 -0.05 18.43
CA ARG A 48 14.66 -0.11 17.61
C ARG A 48 14.66 -1.33 16.69
N VAL A 49 14.31 -2.50 17.23
CA VAL A 49 14.23 -3.74 16.46
C VAL A 49 13.18 -3.61 15.34
N ALA A 50 12.00 -3.08 15.64
CA ALA A 50 10.93 -2.88 14.66
C ALA A 50 11.38 -1.94 13.52
N VAL A 51 12.02 -0.81 13.83
CA VAL A 51 12.54 0.11 12.81
C VAL A 51 13.58 -0.58 11.92
N VAL A 52 14.54 -1.30 12.50
CA VAL A 52 15.57 -2.02 11.73
C VAL A 52 14.96 -3.11 10.84
N GLN A 53 13.95 -3.82 11.33
CA GLN A 53 13.23 -4.83 10.53
C GLN A 53 12.52 -4.20 9.32
N LEU A 54 11.84 -3.07 9.52
CA LEU A 54 11.18 -2.34 8.43
C LEU A 54 12.18 -1.85 7.36
N MET A 55 13.33 -1.32 7.78
CA MET A 55 14.40 -0.89 6.86
C MET A 55 15.07 -2.03 6.10
N SER A 56 15.02 -3.24 6.66
CA SER A 56 15.66 -4.44 6.11
C SER A 56 14.75 -5.24 5.17
N ARG A 57 13.49 -4.79 4.99
CA ARG A 57 12.58 -5.45 4.06
C ARG A 57 13.10 -5.35 2.62
N PRO A 58 12.90 -6.37 1.77
CA PRO A 58 13.30 -6.33 0.37
C PRO A 58 12.72 -5.13 -0.41
N GLU A 59 11.49 -4.73 -0.07
CA GLU A 59 10.77 -3.61 -0.66
C GLU A 59 11.14 -2.23 -0.07
N ALA A 60 11.96 -2.17 0.98
CA ALA A 60 12.40 -0.90 1.57
C ALA A 60 13.33 -0.17 0.59
N GLY A 61 12.92 1.01 0.16
CA GLY A 61 13.70 1.84 -0.74
C GLY A 61 14.64 2.79 0.00
N THR A 62 14.97 3.90 -0.63
CA THR A 62 15.90 4.89 -0.07
C THR A 62 15.21 5.68 1.03
N GLU A 63 13.98 6.14 0.80
CA GLU A 63 13.26 6.99 1.74
C GLU A 63 12.96 6.23 3.04
N VAL A 64 12.53 4.97 2.97
CA VAL A 64 12.31 4.13 4.16
C VAL A 64 13.58 4.03 5.02
N ARG A 65 14.74 3.85 4.38
CA ARG A 65 16.02 3.73 5.10
C ARG A 65 16.44 5.06 5.72
N GLU A 66 16.28 6.17 5.00
CA GLU A 66 16.63 7.50 5.50
C GLU A 66 15.75 7.90 6.69
N GLN A 67 14.42 7.73 6.58
CA GLN A 67 13.49 8.05 7.67
C GLN A 67 13.65 7.08 8.85
N GLY A 68 13.93 5.80 8.61
CA GLY A 68 14.23 4.83 9.65
C GLY A 68 15.51 5.17 10.42
N LEU A 69 16.59 5.55 9.74
CA LEU A 69 17.82 6.03 10.39
C LEU A 69 17.59 7.29 11.20
N LYS A 70 16.81 8.24 10.67
CA LYS A 70 16.42 9.44 11.40
C LYS A 70 15.68 9.09 12.69
N ALA A 71 14.75 8.14 12.65
CA ALA A 71 14.01 7.68 13.82
C ALA A 71 14.93 6.99 14.84
N LEU A 72 15.86 6.14 14.39
CA LEU A 72 16.84 5.47 15.27
C LEU A 72 17.80 6.44 15.97
N ASN A 73 18.13 7.56 15.32
CA ASN A 73 18.96 8.63 15.89
C ASN A 73 18.17 9.61 16.78
N GLY A 74 16.85 9.44 16.87
CA GLY A 74 15.93 10.29 17.64
C GLY A 74 15.54 9.69 19.00
N THR A 75 14.36 10.03 19.47
CA THR A 75 13.79 9.52 20.74
C THR A 75 12.96 8.25 20.53
N ALA A 76 12.48 7.64 21.62
CA ALA A 76 11.54 6.53 21.54
C ALA A 76 10.23 6.93 20.84
N GLU A 77 9.80 8.17 21.01
CA GLU A 77 8.63 8.74 20.32
C GLU A 77 8.87 8.85 18.81
N ASP A 78 10.08 9.22 18.36
CA ASP A 78 10.41 9.26 16.94
C ASP A 78 10.36 7.87 16.30
N MET A 79 10.89 6.86 17.01
CA MET A 79 10.79 5.46 16.58
C MET A 79 9.34 4.98 16.51
N ARG A 80 8.53 5.29 17.52
CA ARG A 80 7.10 4.95 17.54
C ARG A 80 6.37 5.61 16.37
N ALA A 81 6.58 6.91 16.17
CA ALA A 81 5.95 7.66 15.08
C ALA A 81 6.33 7.10 13.70
N PHE A 82 7.59 6.67 13.52
CA PHE A 82 8.02 6.00 12.30
C PHE A 82 7.30 4.66 12.10
N VAL A 83 7.29 3.80 13.11
CA VAL A 83 6.64 2.47 13.01
C VAL A 83 5.14 2.60 12.73
N GLU A 84 4.44 3.52 13.38
CA GLU A 84 2.98 3.68 13.25
C GLU A 84 2.56 4.36 11.94
N THR A 85 3.28 5.39 11.51
CA THR A 85 2.87 6.23 10.38
C THR A 85 3.97 6.56 9.40
N GLY A 86 5.18 6.85 9.88
CA GLY A 86 6.29 7.31 9.04
C GLY A 86 6.72 6.30 7.98
N TYR A 87 6.74 5.00 8.32
CA TYR A 87 7.10 3.92 7.40
C TYR A 87 6.21 3.92 6.16
N ARG A 88 4.89 3.96 6.33
CA ARG A 88 3.92 3.95 5.22
C ARG A 88 4.11 5.16 4.30
N LEU A 89 4.40 6.34 4.85
CA LEU A 89 4.63 7.55 4.06
C LEU A 89 5.95 7.49 3.29
N ALA A 90 7.02 7.03 3.94
CA ALA A 90 8.33 6.83 3.32
C ALA A 90 8.25 5.80 2.19
N GLN A 91 7.58 4.69 2.46
CA GLN A 91 7.36 3.62 1.51
C GLN A 91 6.55 4.09 0.29
N ALA A 92 5.56 4.97 0.48
CA ALA A 92 4.82 5.58 -0.63
C ALA A 92 5.72 6.46 -1.51
N GLN A 93 6.70 7.19 -0.97
CA GLN A 93 7.64 7.95 -1.81
C GLN A 93 8.55 7.01 -2.60
N ASP A 94 9.05 5.94 -1.98
CA ASP A 94 9.81 4.90 -2.66
C ASP A 94 8.99 4.28 -3.81
N ASP A 95 7.69 4.02 -3.59
CA ASP A 95 6.79 3.50 -4.62
C ASP A 95 6.58 4.48 -5.78
N ARG A 96 6.40 5.78 -5.51
CA ARG A 96 6.29 6.79 -6.57
C ARG A 96 7.51 6.78 -7.48
N VAL A 97 8.70 6.69 -6.89
CA VAL A 97 9.96 6.59 -7.64
C VAL A 97 10.02 5.28 -8.41
N ALA A 98 9.63 4.16 -7.81
CA ALA A 98 9.59 2.86 -8.48
C ALA A 98 8.65 2.89 -9.71
N ILE A 99 7.46 3.46 -9.58
CA ILE A 99 6.48 3.60 -10.67
C ILE A 99 7.02 4.48 -11.79
N ALA A 100 7.59 5.64 -11.45
CA ALA A 100 8.20 6.53 -12.43
C ALA A 100 9.32 5.83 -13.22
N ARG A 101 10.14 5.00 -12.54
CA ARG A 101 11.18 4.18 -13.18
C ARG A 101 10.58 3.12 -14.09
N LEU A 102 9.53 2.42 -13.67
CA LEU A 102 8.84 1.40 -14.47
C LEU A 102 8.28 2.00 -15.77
N MET A 103 7.65 3.18 -15.68
CA MET A 103 7.10 3.89 -16.84
C MET A 103 8.18 4.44 -17.79
N SER A 104 9.39 4.67 -17.29
CA SER A 104 10.50 5.22 -18.08
C SER A 104 11.33 4.15 -18.78
N ARG A 105 11.00 2.87 -18.59
CA ARG A 105 11.73 1.77 -19.25
C ARG A 105 11.47 1.79 -20.75
N PRO A 106 12.46 1.48 -21.60
CA PRO A 106 12.26 1.41 -23.05
C PRO A 106 11.15 0.44 -23.48
N GLU A 107 10.97 -0.64 -22.73
CA GLU A 107 9.95 -1.66 -22.94
C GLU A 107 8.57 -1.35 -22.35
N ALA A 108 8.40 -0.20 -21.67
CA ALA A 108 7.12 0.17 -21.09
C ALA A 108 6.09 0.44 -22.19
N GLY A 109 5.02 -0.36 -22.19
CA GLY A 109 3.92 -0.20 -23.13
C GLY A 109 2.91 0.86 -22.68
N THR A 110 1.87 1.03 -23.48
CA THR A 110 0.86 2.06 -23.29
C THR A 110 0.09 1.86 -21.99
N GLU A 111 -0.31 0.62 -21.66
CA GLU A 111 -1.08 0.34 -20.44
C GLU A 111 -0.25 0.53 -19.19
N VAL A 112 1.03 0.13 -19.18
CA VAL A 112 1.95 0.41 -18.07
C VAL A 112 2.06 1.92 -17.82
N ILE A 113 2.20 2.71 -18.88
CA ILE A 113 2.30 4.18 -18.79
C ILE A 113 0.99 4.78 -18.27
N ASP A 114 -0.15 4.39 -18.83
CA ASP A 114 -1.44 4.99 -18.50
C ASP A 114 -1.88 4.63 -17.07
N ARG A 115 -1.73 3.36 -16.66
CA ARG A 115 -2.01 2.94 -15.28
C ARG A 115 -1.03 3.55 -14.29
N GLY A 116 0.26 3.61 -14.64
CA GLY A 116 1.25 4.28 -13.81
C GLY A 116 0.93 5.75 -13.58
N ARG A 117 0.53 6.49 -14.63
CA ARG A 117 0.07 7.89 -14.51
C ARG A 117 -1.16 8.02 -13.62
N ALA A 118 -2.15 7.15 -13.79
CA ALA A 118 -3.38 7.19 -13.01
C ALA A 118 -3.09 6.99 -11.51
N VAL A 119 -2.25 6.02 -11.16
CA VAL A 119 -1.90 5.73 -9.77
C VAL A 119 -1.01 6.83 -9.17
N LEU A 120 -0.09 7.40 -9.95
CA LEU A 120 0.71 8.56 -9.50
C LEU A 120 -0.14 9.81 -9.27
N ALA A 121 -1.22 9.98 -10.05
CA ALA A 121 -2.16 11.08 -9.89
C ALA A 121 -3.07 10.90 -8.67
N ASP A 122 -3.50 9.67 -8.37
CA ASP A 122 -4.21 9.34 -7.13
C ASP A 122 -3.29 9.56 -5.90
N GLY A 123 -2.06 9.05 -5.97
CA GLY A 123 -1.00 9.35 -5.00
C GLY A 123 -1.21 8.78 -3.60
N THR A 124 -2.26 7.97 -3.39
CA THR A 124 -2.50 7.29 -2.11
C THR A 124 -1.45 6.20 -1.88
N PRO A 125 -0.92 6.03 -0.65
CA PRO A 125 0.02 4.96 -0.33
C PRO A 125 -0.48 3.58 -0.78
N GLU A 126 -1.78 3.32 -0.62
CA GLU A 126 -2.42 2.05 -0.93
C GLU A 126 -2.45 1.78 -2.44
N ALA A 127 -2.80 2.78 -3.27
CA ALA A 127 -2.81 2.61 -4.72
C ALA A 127 -1.39 2.46 -5.28
N LEU A 128 -0.43 3.26 -4.79
CA LEU A 128 0.97 3.18 -5.17
C LEU A 128 1.52 1.76 -4.89
N ARG A 129 1.29 1.27 -3.67
CA ARG A 129 1.70 -0.05 -3.22
C ARG A 129 1.07 -1.17 -4.05
N ALA A 130 -0.25 -1.12 -4.25
CA ALA A 130 -0.97 -2.13 -5.01
C ALA A 130 -0.48 -2.22 -6.47
N PHE A 131 -0.15 -1.08 -7.08
CA PHE A 131 0.38 -1.06 -8.43
C PHE A 131 1.77 -1.69 -8.51
N VAL A 132 2.69 -1.34 -7.61
CA VAL A 132 4.03 -1.93 -7.59
C VAL A 132 3.98 -3.44 -7.37
N GLU A 133 3.13 -3.93 -6.46
CA GLU A 133 3.04 -5.35 -6.12
C GLU A 133 2.38 -6.20 -7.21
N THR A 134 1.31 -5.69 -7.82
CA THR A 134 0.47 -6.50 -8.73
C THR A 134 0.07 -5.76 -10.00
N GLY A 135 -0.28 -4.47 -9.90
CA GLY A 135 -0.84 -3.70 -11.02
C GLY A 135 0.12 -3.57 -12.21
N TYR A 136 1.42 -3.41 -11.97
CA TYR A 136 2.43 -3.33 -13.02
C TYR A 136 2.45 -4.60 -13.88
N ARG A 137 2.45 -5.79 -13.27
CA ARG A 137 2.48 -7.07 -13.99
C ARG A 137 1.24 -7.25 -14.87
N LEU A 138 0.08 -6.83 -14.37
CA LEU A 138 -1.18 -6.89 -15.12
C LEU A 138 -1.18 -5.93 -16.31
N ALA A 139 -0.67 -4.71 -16.12
CA ALA A 139 -0.54 -3.73 -17.19
C ALA A 139 0.45 -4.23 -18.26
N GLN A 140 1.58 -4.78 -17.85
CA GLN A 140 2.58 -5.36 -18.75
C GLN A 140 2.01 -6.54 -19.55
N ALA A 141 1.25 -7.44 -18.90
CA ALA A 141 0.61 -8.56 -19.60
C ALA A 141 -0.38 -8.10 -20.68
N GLN A 142 -1.08 -6.99 -20.46
CA GLN A 142 -1.97 -6.41 -21.45
C GLN A 142 -1.18 -5.80 -22.62
N ASP A 143 -0.09 -5.08 -22.35
CA ASP A 143 0.80 -4.57 -23.38
C ASP A 143 1.43 -5.70 -24.21
N ASP A 144 1.88 -6.77 -23.55
CA ASP A 144 2.47 -7.94 -24.21
C ASP A 144 1.43 -8.65 -25.10
N ARG A 145 0.18 -8.80 -24.63
CA ARG A 145 -0.92 -9.35 -25.43
C ARG A 145 -1.14 -8.53 -26.71
N VAL A 146 -1.13 -7.21 -26.61
CA VAL A 146 -1.29 -6.31 -27.78
C VAL A 146 -0.09 -6.45 -28.73
N ALA A 147 1.13 -6.52 -28.21
CA ALA A 147 2.34 -6.71 -29.01
C ALA A 147 2.30 -8.04 -29.79
N ILE A 148 1.88 -9.14 -29.16
CA ILE A 148 1.75 -10.44 -29.83
C ILE A 148 0.63 -10.41 -30.88
N ALA A 149 -0.51 -9.76 -30.59
CA ALA A 149 -1.59 -9.60 -31.57
C ALA A 149 -1.14 -8.81 -32.81
N ARG A 150 -0.31 -7.78 -32.63
CA ARG A 150 0.33 -7.04 -33.73
C ARG A 150 1.26 -7.94 -34.54
N LEU A 151 2.07 -8.77 -33.88
CA LEU A 151 2.95 -9.73 -34.56
C LEU A 151 2.17 -10.71 -35.45
N ILE A 152 1.02 -11.19 -34.99
CA ILE A 152 0.14 -12.06 -35.77
C ILE A 152 -0.41 -11.36 -37.03
N SER A 153 -0.71 -10.07 -36.90
CA SER A 153 -1.34 -9.27 -37.96
C SER A 153 -0.32 -8.67 -38.94
N ASP A 154 0.97 -8.67 -38.58
CA ASP A 154 2.05 -8.15 -39.41
C ASP A 154 2.21 -9.01 -40.69
N PRO A 155 2.08 -8.41 -41.89
CA PRO A 155 2.35 -9.10 -43.14
C PRO A 155 3.76 -9.67 -43.24
N ALA A 156 4.74 -9.05 -42.59
CA ALA A 156 6.14 -9.47 -42.60
C ALA A 156 6.43 -10.71 -41.73
N SER A 157 5.53 -11.08 -40.82
CA SER A 157 5.70 -12.28 -39.99
C SER A 157 5.64 -13.57 -40.82
N SER A 158 6.42 -14.59 -40.48
CA SER A 158 6.31 -15.91 -41.12
C SER A 158 5.03 -16.66 -40.68
N ALA A 159 4.66 -17.73 -41.37
CA ALA A 159 3.47 -18.52 -40.98
C ALA A 159 3.69 -19.19 -39.61
N GLU A 160 4.91 -19.67 -39.39
CA GLU A 160 5.42 -20.33 -38.19
C GLU A 160 5.39 -19.35 -37.00
N LEU A 161 5.87 -18.12 -37.20
CA LEU A 161 5.87 -17.10 -36.15
C LEU A 161 4.45 -16.72 -35.73
N ARG A 162 3.53 -16.58 -36.69
CA ARG A 162 2.10 -16.35 -36.38
C ARG A 162 1.48 -17.53 -35.63
N ALA A 163 1.82 -18.76 -36.01
CA ALA A 163 1.31 -19.95 -35.33
C ALA A 163 1.80 -20.03 -33.88
N ALA A 164 3.09 -19.77 -33.64
CA ALA A 164 3.67 -19.71 -32.30
C ALA A 164 3.04 -18.60 -31.45
N ALA A 165 2.89 -17.39 -32.02
CA ALA A 165 2.25 -16.26 -31.35
C ALA A 165 0.79 -16.55 -30.96
N ARG A 166 0.01 -17.22 -31.83
CA ARG A 166 -1.37 -17.65 -31.51
C ARG A 166 -1.42 -18.64 -30.37
N LYS A 167 -0.46 -19.57 -30.29
CA LYS A 167 -0.37 -20.53 -29.20
C LYS A 167 -0.16 -19.81 -27.86
N VAL A 168 0.81 -18.90 -27.80
CA VAL A 168 1.13 -18.13 -26.58
C VAL A 168 -0.07 -17.30 -26.11
N LEU A 169 -0.77 -16.61 -27.03
CA LEU A 169 -2.01 -15.90 -26.69
C LEU A 169 -3.12 -16.82 -26.17
N GLY A 170 -3.21 -18.05 -26.69
CA GLY A 170 -4.19 -19.03 -26.25
C GLY A 170 -3.99 -19.47 -24.80
N VAL A 171 -2.74 -19.55 -24.34
CA VAL A 171 -2.42 -19.86 -22.93
C VAL A 171 -2.70 -18.64 -22.04
N SER A 172 -2.49 -17.42 -22.55
CA SER A 172 -2.72 -16.15 -21.82
C SER A 172 -1.92 -16.04 -20.52
N ASP A 173 -0.79 -16.73 -20.43
CA ASP A 173 0.14 -16.63 -19.30
C ASP A 173 1.07 -15.41 -19.48
N PRO A 174 1.13 -14.48 -18.50
CA PRO A 174 2.00 -13.29 -18.59
C PRO A 174 3.48 -13.62 -18.79
N GLU A 175 4.00 -14.65 -18.12
CA GLU A 175 5.42 -14.99 -18.22
C GLU A 175 5.76 -15.58 -19.58
N GLU A 176 4.90 -16.47 -20.11
CA GLU A 176 5.07 -17.02 -21.46
C GLU A 176 4.95 -15.94 -22.54
N MET A 177 3.98 -15.02 -22.42
CA MET A 177 3.85 -13.88 -23.33
C MET A 177 5.12 -13.02 -23.35
N ARG A 178 5.64 -12.71 -22.15
CA ARG A 178 6.84 -11.89 -22.01
C ARG A 178 8.07 -12.59 -22.59
N TRP A 179 8.29 -13.84 -22.19
CA TRP A 179 9.39 -14.65 -22.69
C TRP A 179 9.34 -14.82 -24.20
N PHE A 180 8.14 -15.02 -24.78
CA PHE A 180 7.98 -15.13 -26.23
C PHE A 180 8.38 -13.85 -26.95
N LEU A 181 8.01 -12.68 -26.44
CA LEU A 181 8.37 -11.39 -27.02
C LEU A 181 9.87 -11.07 -26.89
N GLU A 182 10.52 -11.50 -25.81
CA GLU A 182 11.95 -11.23 -25.57
C GLU A 182 12.86 -12.23 -26.28
N VAL A 183 12.49 -13.51 -26.28
CA VAL A 183 13.37 -14.62 -26.68
C VAL A 183 12.70 -15.52 -27.71
N GLY A 184 11.50 -16.02 -27.41
CA GLY A 184 10.86 -17.08 -28.20
C GLY A 184 10.64 -16.75 -29.66
N ARG A 185 10.26 -15.50 -29.99
CA ARG A 185 10.03 -15.03 -31.36
C ARG A 185 11.26 -15.13 -32.27
N TYR A 186 12.48 -15.11 -31.71
CA TYR A 186 13.73 -15.19 -32.47
C TYR A 186 14.23 -16.63 -32.66
N GLN A 187 13.64 -17.57 -31.93
CA GLN A 187 13.93 -19.01 -32.04
C GLN A 187 13.04 -19.70 -33.07
N VAL A 188 11.95 -19.03 -33.50
CA VAL A 188 11.10 -19.53 -34.59
C VAL A 188 11.87 -19.33 -35.90
N THR A 189 12.39 -20.42 -36.44
CA THR A 189 13.00 -20.43 -37.78
C THR A 189 11.91 -20.26 -38.83
N ALA A 190 12.16 -19.37 -39.80
CA ALA A 190 11.33 -19.18 -40.98
C ALA A 190 11.40 -20.37 -41.94
#